data_AF-A0A9D7EBS5-F1
#
_entry.id   AF-A0A9D7EBS5-F1
#
_cell.length_a   1.000
_cell.length_b   1.000
_cell.length_c   1.000
_cell.angle_alpha   90.00
_cell.angle_beta   90.00
_cell.angle_gamma   90.00
#
_symmetry.space_group_name_H-M   'P 1'
#
loop_
_entity.id
_entity.type
_entity.pdbx_description
1 polymer ?
#
loop_
_entity_poly.entity_id
_entity_poly.type
_entity_poly.pdbx_seq_one_letter_code
_entity_poly.pdbx_strand_id
1 'polypeptide(L)'
;MPAVQEAQTEFARFFSMKFRALVSNRRDGRILIQRIGDSGFRPFLRKKSDVPLEQWIANKRTEISAVPAWCFEVHEVPSLEELEDWNADGICETPTGYVVEPDGQGPDDSPSWLRCLGLI
;
A
#
# COMPACT_ATOMS: atom_id res chain seq x y z
N MET A 1 -5.51 0.38 -26.59
CA MET A 1 -5.13 -0.71 -25.67
C MET A 1 -3.87 -0.32 -24.89
N PRO A 2 -3.97 0.37 -23.73
CA PRO A 2 -2.80 0.85 -22.98
C PRO A 2 -2.43 0.03 -21.72
N ALA A 3 -3.29 -0.89 -21.27
CA ALA A 3 -3.16 -1.54 -19.95
C ALA A 3 -1.95 -2.49 -19.80
N VAL A 4 -1.39 -2.99 -20.90
CA VAL A 4 -0.33 -4.03 -20.88
C VAL A 4 1.05 -3.44 -20.56
N GLN A 5 1.29 -2.15 -20.84
CA GLN A 5 2.60 -1.51 -20.60
C GLN A 5 2.78 -1.06 -19.14
N GLU A 6 1.71 -0.74 -18.43
CA GLU A 6 1.80 -0.26 -17.05
C GLU A 6 2.20 -1.37 -16.09
N ALA A 7 1.67 -2.58 -16.23
CA ALA A 7 2.06 -3.73 -15.40
C ALA A 7 3.54 -4.13 -15.57
N GLN A 8 4.10 -3.94 -16.77
CA GLN A 8 5.49 -4.29 -17.08
C GLN A 8 6.52 -3.32 -16.47
N THR A 9 6.08 -2.10 -16.12
CA THR A 9 6.93 -1.09 -15.49
C THR A 9 6.87 -1.15 -13.96
N GLU A 10 5.86 -1.77 -13.36
CA GLU A 10 5.83 -2.00 -11.91
C GLU A 10 6.82 -3.10 -11.51
N PHE A 11 7.61 -2.87 -10.46
CA PHE A 11 8.48 -3.91 -9.91
C PHE A 11 8.21 -4.24 -8.45
N ALA A 12 7.46 -3.39 -7.75
CA ALA A 12 7.00 -3.66 -6.41
C ALA A 12 5.73 -2.89 -6.12
N ARG A 13 4.76 -3.58 -5.51
CA ARG A 13 3.55 -3.01 -4.95
C ARG A 13 3.40 -3.50 -3.51
N PHE A 14 3.15 -2.59 -2.58
CA PHE A 14 2.94 -2.93 -1.18
C PHE A 14 2.22 -1.79 -0.45
N PHE A 15 1.48 -2.14 0.60
CA PHE A 15 0.92 -1.15 1.50
C PHE A 15 1.99 -0.54 2.40
N SER A 16 2.02 0.79 2.48
CA SER A 16 2.96 1.50 3.35
C SER A 16 2.23 2.14 4.52
N MET A 17 2.49 1.63 5.73
CA MET A 17 2.01 2.23 6.99
C MET A 17 2.42 3.70 7.14
N LYS A 18 3.60 4.07 6.63
CA LYS A 18 4.10 5.45 6.66
C LYS A 18 3.27 6.40 5.80
N PHE A 19 2.88 5.96 4.61
CA PHE A 19 2.11 6.78 3.68
C PHE A 19 0.60 6.54 3.78
N ARG A 20 0.17 5.53 4.55
CA ARG A 20 -1.22 5.07 4.71
C ARG A 20 -1.87 4.83 3.34
N ALA A 21 -1.11 4.18 2.46
CA ALA A 21 -1.43 4.08 1.04
C ALA A 21 -0.80 2.83 0.44
N LEU A 22 -1.43 2.32 -0.61
CA LEU A 22 -0.83 1.33 -1.48
C LEU A 22 0.21 2.03 -2.37
N VAL A 23 1.47 1.60 -2.28
CA VAL A 23 2.60 2.18 -3.00
C VAL A 23 2.98 1.28 -4.17
N SER A 24 3.18 1.90 -5.32
CA SER A 24 3.58 1.25 -6.56
C SER A 24 4.89 1.87 -7.06
N ASN A 25 5.98 1.11 -6.98
CA ASN A 25 7.29 1.52 -7.49
C ASN A 25 7.49 1.06 -8.93
N ARG A 26 7.83 2.00 -9.80
CA ARG A 26 7.97 1.80 -11.24
C ARG A 26 9.43 1.87 -11.68
N ARG A 27 9.79 1.04 -12.67
CA ARG A 27 11.14 0.93 -13.26
C ARG A 27 11.56 2.17 -14.04
N ASP A 28 10.63 3.09 -14.35
CA ASP A 28 10.93 4.38 -14.97
C ASP A 28 11.34 5.46 -13.93
N GLY A 29 11.45 5.08 -12.66
CA GLY A 29 11.79 5.96 -11.56
C GLY A 29 10.60 6.71 -10.99
N ARG A 30 9.36 6.35 -11.33
CA ARG A 30 8.16 6.92 -10.71
C ARG A 30 7.68 6.08 -9.53
N ILE A 31 7.01 6.75 -8.60
CA ILE A 31 6.28 6.15 -7.49
C ILE A 31 4.86 6.64 -7.59
N LEU A 32 3.90 5.72 -7.68
CA LEU A 32 2.48 5.99 -7.60
C LEU A 32 1.96 5.56 -6.24
N ILE A 33 0.93 6.23 -5.75
CA ILE A 33 0.23 5.83 -4.53
C ILE A 33 -1.28 5.79 -4.77
N GLN A 34 -1.97 4.94 -4.02
CA GLN A 34 -3.42 4.94 -3.92
C GLN A 34 -3.81 5.00 -2.45
N ARG A 35 -4.52 6.06 -2.06
CA ARG A 35 -5.10 6.22 -0.73
C ARG A 35 -6.58 5.86 -0.75
N ILE A 36 -7.18 5.77 0.42
CA ILE A 36 -8.62 5.64 0.56
C ILE A 36 -9.32 6.83 -0.10
N GLY A 37 -10.40 6.53 -0.82
CA GLY A 37 -11.15 7.51 -1.60
C GLY A 37 -10.51 7.87 -2.94
N ASP A 38 -9.29 7.41 -3.23
CA ASP A 38 -8.74 7.54 -4.57
C ASP A 38 -9.34 6.47 -5.49
N SER A 39 -9.88 6.91 -6.64
CA SER A 39 -10.37 6.00 -7.69
C SER A 39 -9.26 5.18 -8.38
N GLY A 40 -8.00 5.33 -7.98
CA GLY A 40 -6.86 4.60 -8.53
C GLY A 40 -5.52 5.22 -8.17
N PHE A 41 -4.43 4.62 -8.67
CA PHE A 41 -3.07 5.09 -8.44
C PHE A 41 -2.81 6.48 -9.04
N ARG A 42 -2.25 7.38 -8.23
CA ARG A 42 -1.87 8.74 -8.60
C ARG A 42 -0.36 8.92 -8.50
N PRO A 43 0.27 9.75 -9.35
CA PRO A 43 1.68 10.07 -9.23
C PRO A 43 1.99 10.74 -7.89
N PHE A 44 2.99 10.20 -7.17
CA PHE A 44 3.39 10.73 -5.87
C PHE A 44 4.79 11.33 -5.91
N LEU A 45 5.77 10.51 -6.30
CA LEU A 45 7.17 10.92 -6.33
C LEU A 45 7.83 10.42 -7.60
N ARG A 46 8.95 11.06 -7.93
CA ARG A 46 9.85 10.62 -8.98
C ARG A 46 11.27 10.62 -8.43
N LYS A 47 12.11 9.71 -8.93
CA LYS A 47 13.54 9.73 -8.68
C LYS A 47 14.08 11.11 -9.01
N LYS A 48 15.06 11.55 -8.22
CA LYS A 48 15.80 12.78 -8.55
C LYS A 48 16.61 12.56 -9.85
N SER A 49 16.86 13.64 -10.58
CA SER A 49 17.54 13.59 -11.88
C SER A 49 19.00 13.15 -11.76
N ASP A 50 19.65 13.54 -10.66
CA ASP A 50 21.05 13.25 -10.30
C ASP A 50 21.31 11.80 -9.87
N VAL A 51 20.26 11.05 -9.50
CA VAL A 51 20.41 9.65 -9.09
C VAL A 51 20.25 8.71 -10.30
N PRO A 52 21.25 7.86 -10.62
CA PRO A 52 21.14 6.84 -11.65
C PRO A 52 19.97 5.90 -11.39
N LEU A 53 19.28 5.47 -12.45
CA LEU A 53 18.07 4.65 -12.32
C LEU A 53 18.35 3.30 -11.65
N GLU A 54 19.45 2.65 -12.01
CA GLU A 54 19.85 1.37 -11.43
C GLU A 54 20.12 1.48 -9.93
N GLN A 55 20.85 2.52 -9.51
CA GLN A 55 21.09 2.81 -8.11
C GLN A 55 19.78 3.08 -7.35
N TRP A 56 18.87 3.84 -7.97
CA TRP A 56 17.57 4.10 -7.38
C TRP A 56 16.74 2.82 -7.19
N ILE A 57 16.72 1.92 -8.18
CA ILE A 57 16.03 0.63 -8.09
C ILE A 57 16.67 -0.24 -6.99
N ALA A 58 18.01 -0.30 -6.91
CA ALA A 58 18.72 -1.06 -5.89
C ALA A 58 18.42 -0.56 -4.46
N ASN A 59 18.42 0.77 -4.28
CA ASN A 59 18.05 1.40 -3.00
C ASN A 59 16.60 1.05 -2.64
N LYS A 60 15.68 1.14 -3.60
CA LYS A 60 14.27 0.79 -3.36
C LYS A 60 14.10 -0.68 -3.01
N ARG A 61 14.78 -1.60 -3.70
CA ARG A 61 14.73 -3.03 -3.34
C ARG A 61 15.22 -3.29 -1.91
N THR A 62 16.24 -2.57 -1.47
CA THR A 62 16.73 -2.66 -0.10
C THR A 62 15.68 -2.14 0.89
N GLU A 63 15.09 -0.97 0.63
CA GLU A 63 13.98 -0.46 1.46
C GLU A 63 12.78 -1.42 1.51
N ILE A 64 12.43 -2.02 0.37
CA ILE A 64 11.32 -2.97 0.22
C ILE A 64 11.58 -4.26 0.99
N SER A 65 12.83 -4.74 1.06
CA SER A 65 13.17 -5.95 1.81
C SER A 65 12.91 -5.87 3.33
N ALA A 66 12.79 -4.65 3.87
CA ALA A 66 12.45 -4.42 5.28
C ALA A 66 10.92 -4.32 5.51
N VAL A 67 10.10 -4.40 4.46
CA VAL A 67 8.64 -4.32 4.56
C VAL A 67 8.07 -5.67 4.97
N PRO A 68 7.11 -5.72 5.92
CA PRO A 68 6.43 -6.97 6.31
C PRO A 68 5.77 -7.67 5.11
N ALA A 69 5.75 -9.01 5.14
CA ALA A 69 5.21 -9.83 4.06
C ALA A 69 3.74 -9.51 3.73
N TRP A 70 2.91 -9.33 4.77
CA TRP A 70 1.48 -9.01 4.61
C TRP A 70 1.25 -7.73 3.80
N CYS A 71 2.16 -6.76 3.84
CA CYS A 71 2.01 -5.51 3.08
C CYS A 71 1.98 -5.76 1.57
N PHE A 72 2.61 -6.83 1.09
CA PHE A 72 2.63 -7.20 -0.34
C PHE A 72 1.35 -7.95 -0.77
N GLU A 73 0.60 -8.50 0.17
CA GLU A 73 -0.68 -9.17 -0.06
C GLU A 73 -1.83 -8.17 -0.24
N VAL A 74 -1.60 -6.92 0.16
CA VAL A 74 -2.56 -5.83 -0.04
C VAL A 74 -2.61 -5.43 -1.51
N HIS A 75 -3.74 -5.72 -2.15
CA HIS A 75 -4.00 -5.35 -3.54
C HIS A 75 -4.95 -4.18 -3.67
N GLU A 76 -5.82 -4.00 -2.68
CA GLU A 76 -6.85 -2.98 -2.64
C GLU A 76 -6.90 -2.37 -1.25
N VAL A 77 -7.27 -1.09 -1.18
CA VAL A 77 -7.53 -0.38 0.08
C VAL A 77 -9.04 -0.32 0.28
N PRO A 78 -9.53 -0.37 1.52
CA PRO A 78 -10.96 -0.29 1.79
C PRO A 78 -11.52 1.04 1.31
N SER A 79 -12.78 1.02 0.94
CA SER A 79 -13.58 2.20 0.69
C SER A 79 -13.90 2.96 1.98
N LEU A 80 -14.36 4.20 1.84
CA LEU A 80 -14.83 4.96 3.00
C LEU A 80 -16.07 4.32 3.63
N GLU A 81 -16.96 3.76 2.80
CA GLU A 81 -18.19 3.09 3.25
C GLU A 81 -17.86 1.85 4.10
N GLU A 82 -16.94 0.99 3.66
CA GLU A 82 -16.50 -0.17 4.45
C GLU A 82 -15.90 0.22 5.80
N LEU A 83 -15.15 1.34 5.85
CA LEU A 83 -14.60 1.83 7.12
C LEU A 83 -15.68 2.35 8.07
N GLU A 84 -16.71 3.00 7.54
CA GLU A 84 -17.86 3.47 8.32
C GLU A 84 -18.68 2.31 8.87
N ASP A 85 -18.93 1.28 8.05
CA ASP A 85 -19.64 0.07 8.44
C ASP A 85 -18.91 -0.68 9.55
N TRP A 86 -17.60 -0.93 9.38
CA TRP A 86 -16.75 -1.54 10.40
C TRP A 86 -16.77 -0.75 11.72
N ASN A 87 -16.63 0.58 11.64
CA ASN A 87 -16.69 1.43 12.82
C ASN A 87 -18.07 1.37 13.50
N ALA A 88 -19.16 1.27 12.76
CA ALA A 88 -20.52 1.13 13.31
C ALA A 88 -20.74 -0.24 13.98
N ASP A 89 -20.22 -1.31 13.38
CA ASP A 89 -20.35 -2.69 13.86
C ASP A 89 -19.38 -3.03 15.01
N GLY A 90 -18.39 -2.16 15.27
CA GLY A 90 -17.40 -2.37 16.33
C GLY A 90 -16.39 -3.47 16.00
N ILE A 91 -16.20 -3.76 14.71
CA ILE A 91 -15.22 -4.73 14.18
C ILE A 91 -14.38 -4.05 13.11
N CYS A 92 -13.27 -4.65 12.69
CA CYS A 92 -12.50 -4.16 11.55
C CYS A 92 -11.74 -5.31 10.90
N GLU A 93 -11.66 -5.33 9.57
CA GLU A 93 -10.81 -6.29 8.89
C GLU A 93 -9.34 -5.85 8.92
N THR A 94 -8.44 -6.83 8.89
CA THR A 94 -7.02 -6.60 8.58
C THR A 94 -6.81 -6.58 7.05
N PRO A 95 -5.68 -6.05 6.57
CA PRO A 95 -5.34 -6.08 5.14
C PRO A 95 -5.24 -7.47 4.51
N THR A 96 -5.17 -8.53 5.31
CA THR A 96 -5.15 -9.94 4.88
C THR A 96 -6.49 -10.66 5.10
N GLY A 97 -7.53 -9.93 5.52
CA GLY A 97 -8.92 -10.41 5.57
C GLY A 97 -9.34 -11.06 6.89
N TYR A 98 -8.60 -10.86 7.98
CA TYR A 98 -9.03 -11.31 9.31
C TYR A 98 -9.96 -10.26 9.94
N VAL A 99 -11.10 -10.68 10.48
CA VAL A 99 -11.98 -9.80 11.28
C VAL A 99 -11.46 -9.74 12.72
N VAL A 100 -11.15 -8.55 13.19
CA VAL A 100 -10.59 -8.27 14.52
C VAL A 100 -11.31 -7.09 15.17
N GLU A 101 -11.00 -6.80 16.44
CA GLU A 101 -11.41 -5.54 17.06
C GLU A 101 -10.79 -4.33 16.32
N PRO A 102 -11.37 -3.12 16.42
CA PRO A 102 -10.86 -1.93 15.76
C PRO A 102 -9.37 -1.66 15.96
N ASP A 103 -8.81 -1.97 17.12
CA ASP A 103 -7.38 -1.86 17.46
C ASP A 103 -6.62 -3.20 17.44
N GLY A 104 -7.30 -4.27 17.00
CA GLY A 104 -6.79 -5.63 16.95
C GLY A 104 -5.72 -5.89 15.89
N GLN A 105 -5.26 -7.14 15.90
CA GLN A 105 -4.24 -7.67 15.00
C GLN A 105 -4.58 -9.11 14.63
N GLY A 106 -4.40 -9.46 13.36
CA GLY A 106 -4.57 -10.81 12.85
C GLY A 106 -3.46 -11.77 13.30
N PRO A 107 -3.64 -13.09 13.10
CA PRO A 107 -2.65 -14.11 13.47
C PRO A 107 -1.35 -14.05 12.65
N ASP A 108 -1.35 -13.30 11.55
CA ASP A 108 -0.23 -13.04 10.64
C ASP A 108 0.49 -11.71 10.93
N ASP A 109 0.23 -11.14 12.11
CA ASP A 109 0.71 -9.84 12.56
C ASP A 109 0.19 -8.64 11.73
N SER A 110 -0.79 -8.83 10.83
CA SER A 110 -1.43 -7.73 10.13
C SER A 110 -2.32 -6.93 11.10
N PRO A 111 -2.14 -5.61 11.25
CA PRO A 111 -3.02 -4.82 12.11
C PRO A 111 -4.36 -4.57 11.42
N SER A 112 -5.39 -4.19 12.18
CA SER A 112 -6.67 -3.72 11.61
C SER A 112 -6.46 -2.58 10.59
N TRP A 113 -7.39 -2.44 9.64
CA TRP A 113 -7.35 -1.33 8.69
C TRP A 113 -7.37 0.03 9.40
N LEU A 114 -8.15 0.21 10.47
CA LEU A 114 -8.18 1.47 11.22
C LEU A 114 -6.80 1.86 11.78
N ARG A 115 -6.02 0.88 12.27
CA ARG A 115 -4.63 1.08 12.69
C ARG A 115 -3.69 1.32 11.51
N CYS A 116 -3.87 0.57 10.41
CA CYS A 116 -3.11 0.77 9.18
C CYS A 116 -3.20 2.20 8.65
N LEU A 117 -4.37 2.82 8.85
CA LEU A 117 -4.73 4.14 8.37
C LEU A 117 -4.51 5.23 9.42
N GLY A 118 -4.12 4.84 10.65
CA GLY A 118 -3.91 5.71 11.80
C GLY A 118 -5.12 6.60 12.08
N LEU A 119 -6.30 5.98 12.07
CA LEU A 119 -7.58 6.56 12.46
C LEU A 119 -7.85 6.39 13.96
N ILE A 120 -7.08 5.53 14.62
CA ILE A 120 -7.05 5.28 16.06
C ILE A 120 -5.60 5.09 16.54
#